data_AF-A0A851GDC3-F1
#
_entry.id   AF-A0A851GDC3-F1
#
_cell.length_a   1.000
_cell.length_b   1.000
_cell.length_c   1.000
_cell.angle_alpha   90.00
_cell.angle_beta   90.00
_cell.angle_gamma   90.00
#
_symmetry.space_group_name_H-M   'P 1'
#
loop_
_entity.id
_entity.type
_entity.pdbx_description
1 polymer ?
#
loop_
_entity_poly.entity_id
_entity_poly.type
_entity_poly.pdbx_seq_one_letter_code
_entity_poly.pdbx_strand_id
1 'polypeptide(L)' 'MKEEMYQYDDDDIDSIAWSVAFSEWLGMDSLQDCVLKRISEKDREKYESKLAEFRHFFQYASGEEYFSRYLIQNKMQR' A
#
# COMPACT_ATOMS: atom_id res chain seq x y z
N MET A 1 -22.78 4.94 -21.52
CA MET A 1 -22.57 4.14 -20.31
C MET A 1 -21.89 5.03 -19.29
N LYS A 2 -22.46 5.24 -18.11
CA LYS A 2 -21.67 5.78 -16.99
C LYS A 2 -20.80 4.61 -16.55
N GLU A 3 -19.49 4.72 -16.75
CA GLU A 3 -18.55 3.77 -16.17
C GLU A 3 -18.81 3.79 -14.66
N GLU A 4 -19.29 2.67 -14.12
CA GLU A 4 -19.37 2.49 -12.67
C GLU A 4 -17.92 2.49 -12.17
N MET A 5 -17.47 3.65 -11.69
CA MET A 5 -16.17 3.78 -11.05
C MET A 5 -16.13 2.75 -9.92
N TYR A 6 -15.24 1.76 -10.04
CA TYR A 6 -14.99 0.76 -9.02
C TYR A 6 -14.75 1.49 -7.69
N GLN A 7 -15.62 1.26 -6.71
CA GLN A 7 -15.42 1.82 -5.38
C GLN A 7 -14.39 0.97 -4.68
N TYR A 8 -13.28 1.59 -4.28
CA TYR A 8 -12.28 0.92 -3.48
C TYR A 8 -12.88 0.54 -2.14
N ASP A 9 -12.69 -0.72 -1.77
CA ASP A 9 -12.91 -1.13 -0.40
C ASP A 9 -11.67 -0.85 0.47
N ASP A 10 -11.76 -1.27 1.72
CA ASP A 10 -10.72 -1.04 2.70
C ASP A 10 -9.42 -1.81 2.37
N ASP A 11 -9.54 -2.99 1.77
CA ASP A 11 -8.41 -3.85 1.40
C ASP A 11 -7.71 -3.31 0.15
N ASP A 12 -8.47 -2.74 -0.79
CA ASP A 12 -7.93 -2.04 -1.96
C ASP A 12 -7.06 -0.86 -1.54
N ILE A 13 -7.53 -0.04 -0.60
CA ILE A 13 -6.79 1.14 -0.10
C ILE A 13 -5.48 0.69 0.56
N ASP A 14 -5.53 -0.33 1.39
CA ASP A 14 -4.35 -0.90 2.05
C ASP A 14 -3.35 -1.46 1.01
N SER A 15 -3.84 -2.19 0.02
CA SER A 15 -3.03 -2.76 -1.07
C SER A 15 -2.36 -1.67 -1.93
N ILE A 16 -3.08 -0.60 -2.25
CA ILE A 16 -2.56 0.55 -2.99
C ILE A 16 -1.48 1.27 -2.17
N ALA A 17 -1.75 1.57 -0.91
CA ALA A 17 -0.79 2.22 -0.01
C ALA A 17 0.49 1.40 0.16
N TRP A 18 0.36 0.09 0.34
CA TRP A 18 1.49 -0.84 0.42
C TRP A 18 2.34 -0.82 -0.86
N SER A 19 1.69 -0.90 -2.02
CA SER A 19 2.36 -0.93 -3.33
C SER A 19 3.15 0.36 -3.60
N VAL A 20 2.62 1.51 -3.18
CA VAL A 20 3.30 2.79 -3.28
C VAL A 20 4.51 2.82 -2.34
N ALA A 21 4.33 2.51 -1.05
CA ALA A 21 5.42 2.52 -0.08
C ALA A 21 6.54 1.54 -0.43
N PHE A 22 6.19 0.35 -0.94
CA PHE A 22 7.15 -0.64 -1.40
C PHE A 22 7.95 -0.17 -2.61
N SER A 23 7.28 0.47 -3.57
CA SER A 23 7.92 1.00 -4.77
C SER A 23 8.88 2.14 -4.42
N GLU A 24 8.49 3.03 -3.53
CA GLU A 24 9.37 4.10 -3.00
C GLU A 24 10.60 3.53 -2.29
N TRP A 25 10.41 2.47 -1.49
CA TRP A 25 11.52 1.77 -0.85
C TRP A 25 12.49 1.14 -1.85
N LEU A 26 11.99 0.67 -3.00
CA LEU A 26 12.82 0.20 -4.12
C LEU A 26 13.47 1.35 -4.93
N GLY A 27 13.17 2.62 -4.60
CA GLY A 27 13.66 3.80 -5.33
C GLY A 27 12.86 4.14 -6.59
N MET A 28 11.60 3.68 -6.69
CA MET A 28 10.68 3.94 -7.80
C MET A 28 9.60 4.96 -7.39
N ASP A 29 9.64 6.16 -7.96
CA ASP A 29 8.93 7.32 -7.41
C ASP A 29 7.58 7.67 -8.10
N SER A 30 7.10 6.84 -9.03
CA SER A 30 6.03 7.26 -9.96
C SER A 30 4.61 6.85 -9.57
N LEU A 31 4.41 6.02 -8.53
CA LEU A 31 3.10 5.44 -8.25
C LEU A 31 2.18 6.37 -7.45
N GLN A 32 2.72 7.17 -6.52
CA GLN A 32 1.89 8.04 -5.68
C GLN A 32 1.09 9.04 -6.53
N ASP A 33 1.73 9.69 -7.50
CA ASP A 33 1.05 10.64 -8.41
C ASP A 33 -0.08 10.01 -9.21
N CYS A 34 0.08 8.74 -9.60
CA CYS A 34 -0.97 7.99 -10.30
C CYS A 34 -2.17 7.72 -9.39
N VAL A 35 -1.92 7.41 -8.12
CA VAL A 35 -2.97 7.16 -7.13
C VAL A 35 -3.72 8.44 -6.78
N LEU A 36 -3.00 9.53 -6.51
CA LEU A 36 -3.61 10.82 -6.13
C LEU A 36 -4.53 11.40 -7.20
N LYS A 37 -4.31 11.05 -8.48
CA LYS A 37 -5.20 11.44 -9.59
C LYS A 37 -6.50 10.64 -9.67
N ARG A 38 -6.59 9.50 -8.98
CA ARG A 38 -7.69 8.52 -9.13
C ARG A 38 -8.45 8.28 -7.83
N ILE A 39 -7.80 8.45 -6.68
CA ILE A 39 -8.42 8.23 -5.38
C ILE A 39 -9.45 9.32 -5.07
N SER A 40 -10.55 8.93 -4.45
CA SER A 40 -11.58 9.88 -4.01
C SER A 40 -11.10 10.70 -2.82
N GLU A 41 -11.66 11.89 -2.60
CA GLU A 41 -11.34 12.70 -1.41
C GLU A 41 -11.67 11.96 -0.10
N LYS A 42 -12.73 11.15 -0.10
CA LYS A 42 -13.15 10.36 1.05
C LYS A 42 -12.11 9.30 1.44
N ASP A 43 -11.50 8.67 0.43
CA ASP A 43 -10.56 7.56 0.63
C ASP A 43 -9.12 8.07 0.80
N ARG A 44 -8.86 9.33 0.44
CA ARG A 44 -7.54 9.96 0.49
C ARG A 44 -6.95 9.99 1.90
N GLU A 45 -7.73 10.39 2.91
CA GLU A 45 -7.25 10.45 4.29
C GLU A 45 -6.82 9.07 4.79
N LYS A 46 -7.61 8.05 4.46
CA LYS A 46 -7.31 6.66 4.81
C LYS A 46 -6.05 6.16 4.10
N TYR A 47 -5.95 6.41 2.80
CA TYR A 47 -4.77 6.09 2.01
C TYR A 47 -3.50 6.76 2.55
N GLU A 48 -3.55 8.07 2.85
CA GLU A 48 -2.39 8.80 3.36
C GLU A 48 -1.94 8.28 4.73
N SER A 49 -2.89 7.92 5.60
CA SER A 49 -2.62 7.28 6.90
C SER A 49 -1.91 5.94 6.74
N LYS A 50 -2.42 5.06 5.88
CA LYS A 50 -1.82 3.75 5.57
C LYS A 50 -0.47 3.87 4.89
N LEU A 51 -0.33 4.82 3.97
CA LEU A 51 0.94 5.09 3.29
C LEU A 51 2.02 5.50 4.29
N ALA A 52 1.68 6.34 5.27
CA ALA A 52 2.62 6.73 6.33
C ALA A 52 3.02 5.54 7.21
N GLU A 53 2.07 4.68 7.59
CA GLU A 53 2.32 3.44 8.33
C GLU A 53 3.31 2.54 7.57
N PHE A 54 3.09 2.32 6.28
CA PHE A 54 3.93 1.43 5.48
C PHE A 54 5.28 2.04 5.13
N ARG A 55 5.38 3.35 4.89
CA ARG A 55 6.68 4.04 4.77
C ARG A 55 7.51 3.88 6.03
N HIS A 56 6.90 4.11 7.19
CA HIS A 56 7.57 3.86 8.47
C HIS A 56 7.99 2.40 8.55
N PHE A 57 7.10 1.46 8.23
CA PHE A 57 7.43 0.04 8.19
C PHE A 57 8.69 -0.25 7.35
N PHE A 58 8.77 0.23 6.11
CA PHE A 58 9.91 -0.01 5.22
C PHE A 58 11.20 0.73 5.61
N GLN A 59 11.11 1.84 6.35
CA GLN A 59 12.27 2.51 6.90
C GLN A 59 12.98 1.70 7.99
N TYR A 60 12.20 0.97 8.82
CA TYR A 60 12.72 0.26 9.99
C TYR A 60 12.79 -1.26 9.80
N ALA A 61 12.04 -1.83 8.87
CA ALA A 61 12.21 -3.21 8.49
C ALA A 61 13.54 -3.34 7.75
N SER A 62 14.53 -3.97 8.39
CA SER A 62 15.55 -4.67 7.60
C SER A 62 14.81 -5.59 6.64
N GLY A 63 15.14 -5.59 5.34
CA GLY A 63 14.42 -6.43 4.36
C GLY A 63 14.28 -7.89 4.83
N GLU A 64 15.23 -8.38 5.63
CA GLU A 64 15.21 -9.71 6.26
C GLU A 64 14.12 -9.89 7.33
N GLU A 65 13.82 -8.90 8.18
CA GLU A 65 12.78 -9.02 9.22
C GLU A 65 11.36 -9.09 8.66
N TYR A 66 11.08 -8.39 7.56
CA TYR A 66 9.77 -8.46 6.91
C TYR A 66 9.57 -9.79 6.19
N PHE A 67 10.54 -10.22 5.36
CA PHE A 67 10.44 -11.50 4.66
C PHE A 67 10.33 -12.66 5.63
N SER A 68 11.08 -12.65 6.74
CA SER A 68 10.96 -13.68 7.76
C SER A 68 9.57 -13.68 8.42
N ARG A 69 9.00 -12.53 8.82
CA ARG A 69 7.65 -12.51 9.42
C ARG A 69 6.54 -12.88 8.44
N TYR A 70 6.56 -12.34 7.21
CA TYR A 70 5.54 -12.61 6.19
C TYR A 70 5.57 -14.07 5.71
N LEU A 71 6.76 -14.64 5.48
CA LEU A 71 6.90 -16.06 5.09
C LEU A 71 6.52 -17.00 6.25
N ILE A 72 6.81 -16.64 7.50
CA ILE A 72 6.41 -17.43 8.67
C ILE A 72 4.90 -17.41 8.84
N GLN A 73 4.26 -16.24 8.76
CA GLN A 73 2.80 -16.14 8.88
C GLN A 73 2.05 -16.87 7.76
N ASN A 74 2.52 -16.79 6.51
CA ASN A 74 1.88 -17.49 5.39
C ASN A 74 2.20 -18.99 5.34
N LYS A 75 3.31 -19.47 5.93
CA LYS A 75 3.58 -20.92 6.04
C LYS A 75 2.72 -21.62 7.08
N MET A 76 2.19 -20.92 8.09
CA MET A 76 1.33 -21.53 9.10
C MET A 76 -0.14 -21.70 8.66
N GLN A 77 -0.50 -21.21 7.46
CA GLN A 77 -1.84 -21.34 6.89
C GLN A 77 -1.96 -22.43 5.80
N ARG A 78 -0.95 -23.29 5.63
CA ARG A 78 -1.01 -24.46 4.74
C ARG A 78 -1.01 -25.77 5.51
#